data_AF-A0A2T5C711-F1
#
_entry.id   AF-A0A2T5C711-F1
#
_cell.length_a   1.000
_cell.length_b   1.000
_cell.length_c   1.000
_cell.angle_alpha   90.00
_cell.angle_beta   90.00
_cell.angle_gamma   90.00
#
_symmetry.space_group_name_H-M   'P 1'
#
loop_
_entity.id
_entity.type
_entity.pdbx_description
1 polymer ?
#
loop_
_entity_poly.entity_id
_entity_poly.type
_entity_poly.pdbx_seq_one_letter_code
_entity_poly.pdbx_strand_id
1 'polypeptide(L)'
;QIISTPRVRYTLAPNQHIGTWKVGFKPQMLMREYLTRRGNAKLISDQYQPARCPLLGYELNYLTIEGNKIPSRFLKVYKQIEVGEEGYDKGAEMLYDFFKKELPQYLTPELLPLGRKIIEACLNGASVEPVS
;
A
#
# COMPACT_ATOMS: atom_id res chain seq x y z
N GLN A 1 4.97 4.75 -20.22
CA GLN A 1 3.56 4.84 -19.80
C GLN A 1 3.40 5.42 -18.40
N ILE A 2 3.89 4.78 -17.33
CA ILE A 2 3.73 5.31 -15.95
C ILE A 2 4.35 6.70 -15.78
N ILE A 3 5.62 6.86 -16.19
CA ILE A 3 6.35 8.15 -16.12
C ILE A 3 5.69 9.25 -16.98
N SER A 4 5.09 8.86 -18.11
CA SER A 4 4.49 9.79 -19.07
C SER A 4 3.07 10.24 -18.68
N THR A 5 2.48 9.69 -17.62
CA THR A 5 1.11 10.01 -17.18
C THR A 5 1.04 10.37 -15.69
N PRO A 6 1.67 11.49 -15.26
CA PRO A 6 1.82 11.83 -13.84
C PRO A 6 0.49 12.14 -13.13
N ARG A 7 -0.60 12.34 -13.88
CA ARG A 7 -1.95 12.58 -13.34
C ARG A 7 -2.70 11.29 -13.02
N VAL A 8 -2.23 10.12 -13.47
CA VAL A 8 -2.86 8.83 -13.19
C VAL A 8 -2.52 8.42 -11.76
N ARG A 9 -3.54 8.13 -10.95
CA ARG A 9 -3.38 7.60 -9.59
C ARG A 9 -3.55 6.09 -9.62
N TYR A 10 -2.59 5.39 -9.02
CA TYR A 10 -2.65 3.94 -8.83
C TYR A 10 -2.96 3.65 -7.36
N THR A 11 -3.87 2.72 -7.11
CA THR A 11 -4.23 2.30 -5.76
C THR A 11 -4.28 0.79 -5.66
N LEU A 12 -3.78 0.25 -4.55
CA LEU A 12 -3.94 -1.16 -4.19
C LEU A 12 -5.15 -1.28 -3.28
N ALA A 13 -6.09 -2.16 -3.64
CA ALA A 13 -7.26 -2.47 -2.82
C ALA A 13 -7.36 -4.00 -2.63
N PRO A 14 -7.54 -4.47 -1.39
CA PRO A 14 -7.70 -5.90 -1.14
C PRO A 14 -9.02 -6.41 -1.74
N ASN A 15 -8.95 -7.52 -2.46
CA ASN A 15 -10.10 -8.15 -3.11
C ASN A 15 -10.45 -9.55 -2.56
N GLN A 16 -9.63 -10.08 -1.64
CA GLN A 16 -9.85 -11.38 -1.00
C GLN A 16 -10.07 -11.20 0.51
N HIS A 17 -9.05 -10.73 1.22
CA HIS A 17 -9.06 -10.59 2.68
C HIS A 17 -8.55 -9.22 3.13
N ILE A 18 -9.05 -8.75 4.28
CA ILE A 18 -8.47 -7.65 5.06
C ILE A 18 -8.14 -8.22 6.44
N GLY A 19 -6.88 -8.52 6.69
CA GLY A 19 -6.49 -9.33 7.85
C GLY A 19 -7.18 -10.69 7.78
N THR A 20 -7.88 -11.09 8.84
CA THR A 20 -8.61 -12.37 8.89
C THR A 20 -9.99 -12.33 8.24
N TRP A 21 -10.44 -11.16 7.77
CA TRP A 21 -11.80 -10.97 7.27
C TRP A 21 -11.89 -11.17 5.77
N LYS A 22 -12.77 -12.07 5.31
CA LYS A 22 -13.08 -12.24 3.88
C LYS A 22 -14.00 -11.12 3.40
N VAL A 23 -13.55 -10.35 2.41
CA VAL A 23 -14.24 -9.12 1.94
C VAL A 23 -14.75 -9.19 0.51
N GLY A 24 -14.17 -10.06 -0.31
CA GLY A 24 -14.47 -10.14 -1.75
C GLY A 24 -14.22 -8.79 -2.46
N PHE A 25 -15.04 -8.47 -3.46
CA PHE A 25 -14.84 -7.30 -4.33
C PHE A 25 -15.26 -5.95 -3.72
N LYS A 26 -15.91 -5.95 -2.54
CA LYS A 26 -16.51 -4.74 -1.93
C LYS A 26 -15.50 -3.60 -1.68
N PRO A 27 -14.28 -3.83 -1.17
CA PRO A 27 -13.35 -2.74 -0.89
C PRO A 27 -12.93 -1.97 -2.15
N GLN A 28 -12.76 -2.67 -3.27
CA GLN A 28 -12.42 -2.04 -4.55
C GLN A 28 -13.52 -1.09 -5.02
N MET A 29 -14.78 -1.49 -4.88
CA MET A 29 -15.93 -0.65 -5.22
C MET A 29 -16.00 0.60 -4.33
N LEU A 30 -15.87 0.42 -3.00
CA LEU A 30 -15.85 1.52 -2.03
C LEU A 30 -14.72 2.51 -2.30
N MET A 31 -13.51 1.99 -2.58
CA MET A 31 -12.36 2.85 -2.88
C MET A 31 -12.56 3.62 -4.19
N ARG A 32 -13.13 2.97 -5.22
CA ARG A 32 -13.45 3.64 -6.48
C ARG A 32 -14.43 4.80 -6.27
N GLU A 33 -15.48 4.58 -5.49
CA GLU A 33 -16.46 5.63 -5.18
C GLU A 33 -15.85 6.77 -4.37
N TYR A 34 -15.05 6.44 -3.35
CA TYR A 34 -14.32 7.41 -2.55
C TYR A 34 -13.41 8.30 -3.41
N LEU A 35 -12.60 7.68 -4.28
CA LEU A 35 -11.67 8.41 -5.15
C LEU A 35 -12.40 9.30 -6.16
N THR A 36 -13.50 8.82 -6.76
CA THR A 36 -14.30 9.61 -7.71
C THR A 36 -14.89 10.85 -7.03
N ARG A 37 -15.43 10.74 -5.82
CA ARG A 37 -16.03 11.88 -5.08
C ARG A 37 -14.98 12.86 -4.58
N ARG A 38 -13.82 12.34 -4.17
CA ARG A 38 -12.72 13.14 -3.65
C ARG A 38 -12.02 13.97 -4.74
N GLY A 39 -12.03 13.49 -5.99
CA GLY A 39 -11.35 14.14 -7.10
C GLY A 39 -9.85 14.35 -6.81
N ASN A 40 -9.38 15.58 -7.00
CA ASN A 40 -7.96 15.93 -6.87
C ASN A 40 -7.51 16.29 -5.45
N ALA A 41 -8.40 16.33 -4.46
CA ALA A 41 -8.04 16.72 -3.10
C ALA A 41 -6.89 15.85 -2.55
N LYS A 42 -5.84 16.51 -2.04
CA LYS A 42 -4.69 15.83 -1.41
C LYS A 42 -5.09 15.27 -0.04
N LEU A 43 -4.39 14.23 0.41
CA LEU A 43 -4.57 13.75 1.80
C LEU A 43 -3.95 14.83 2.68
N ILE A 44 -4.67 15.26 3.70
CA ILE A 44 -4.08 16.10 4.73
C ILE A 44 -3.08 15.27 5.53
N SER A 45 -2.04 15.91 6.05
CA SER A 45 -0.85 15.23 6.58
C SER A 45 -1.13 14.28 7.74
N ASP A 46 -2.21 14.52 8.50
CA ASP A 46 -2.66 13.69 9.61
C ASP A 46 -3.55 12.51 9.17
N GLN A 47 -4.03 12.50 7.92
CA GLN A 47 -4.91 11.45 7.40
C GLN A 47 -4.17 10.14 7.09
N TYR A 48 -2.85 10.19 6.92
CA TYR A 48 -2.03 9.04 6.58
C TYR A 48 -0.70 9.05 7.33
N GLN A 49 -0.05 7.89 7.38
CA GLN A 49 1.27 7.72 7.96
C GLN A 49 2.05 6.66 7.19
N PRO A 50 3.38 6.59 7.30
CA PRO A 50 4.14 5.44 6.83
C PRO A 50 3.50 4.13 7.29
N ALA A 51 3.32 3.20 6.36
CA ALA A 51 2.83 1.87 6.70
C ALA A 51 3.91 1.09 7.47
N ARG A 52 3.48 0.19 8.38
CA ARG A 52 4.40 -0.67 9.13
C ARG A 52 5.24 -1.57 8.20
N CYS A 53 4.68 -2.00 7.07
CA CYS A 53 5.41 -2.59 5.96
C CYS A 53 5.73 -1.49 4.91
N PRO A 54 6.99 -1.06 4.77
CA PRO A 54 7.35 0.01 3.82
C PRO A 54 7.01 -0.30 2.35
N LEU A 55 6.93 -1.58 1.95
CA LEU A 55 6.46 -1.97 0.61
C LEU A 55 5.05 -1.48 0.28
N LEU A 56 4.21 -1.29 1.30
CA LEU A 56 2.84 -0.79 1.14
C LEU A 56 2.77 0.73 1.10
N GLY A 57 3.90 1.42 1.27
CA GLY A 57 3.98 2.88 1.23
C GLY A 57 3.38 3.52 2.47
N TYR A 58 2.13 3.95 2.36
CA TYR A 58 1.43 4.70 3.38
C TYR A 58 0.10 4.03 3.72
N GLU A 59 -0.31 4.11 4.97
CA GLU A 59 -1.59 3.63 5.45
C GLU A 59 -2.46 4.78 5.97
N LEU A 60 -3.77 4.59 5.98
CA LEU A 60 -4.72 5.61 6.42
C LEU A 60 -4.94 5.56 7.93
N ASN A 61 -4.92 6.73 8.57
CA ASN A 61 -5.29 6.89 9.98
C ASN A 61 -6.81 6.83 10.16
N TYR A 62 -7.56 7.40 9.22
CA TYR A 62 -9.01 7.38 9.20
C TYR A 62 -9.52 7.51 7.75
N LEU A 63 -10.71 6.95 7.53
CA LEU A 63 -11.42 7.02 6.26
C LEU A 63 -12.91 7.10 6.57
N THR A 64 -13.61 8.00 5.88
CA THR A 64 -15.07 8.13 5.96
C THR A 64 -15.61 7.95 4.55
N ILE A 65 -16.53 7.00 4.39
CA ILE A 65 -17.20 6.71 3.12
C ILE A 65 -18.70 6.86 3.36
N GLU A 66 -19.35 7.75 2.61
CA GLU A 66 -20.79 8.02 2.74
C GLU A 66 -21.23 8.38 4.17
N GLY A 67 -20.44 9.22 4.85
CA GLY A 67 -20.71 9.60 6.25
C GLY A 67 -20.38 8.51 7.28
N ASN A 68 -20.06 7.30 6.86
CA ASN A 68 -19.71 6.20 7.74
C ASN A 68 -18.20 6.12 7.93
N LYS A 69 -17.76 6.20 9.19
CA LYS A 69 -16.35 6.02 9.55
C LYS A 69 -15.98 4.55 9.40
N ILE A 70 -14.94 4.29 8.60
CA ILE A 70 -14.37 2.95 8.49
C ILE A 70 -13.60 2.63 9.78
N PRO A 71 -13.91 1.52 10.47
CA PRO A 71 -13.17 1.13 11.67
C PRO A 71 -11.68 0.99 11.39
N SER A 72 -10.83 1.50 12.29
CA SER A 72 -9.38 1.52 12.06
C SER A 72 -8.76 0.14 11.88
N ARG A 73 -9.37 -0.93 12.41
CA ARG A 73 -8.93 -2.32 12.22
C ARG A 73 -9.01 -2.83 10.77
N PHE A 74 -9.78 -2.14 9.91
CA PHE A 74 -9.82 -2.41 8.48
C PHE A 74 -8.86 -1.53 7.67
N LEU A 75 -8.32 -0.47 8.29
CA LEU A 75 -7.30 0.39 7.70
C LEU A 75 -5.88 -0.04 8.13
N LYS A 76 -5.78 -0.61 9.34
CA LYS A 76 -4.56 -1.03 10.02
C LYS A 76 -4.79 -2.43 10.55
N VAL A 77 -4.52 -3.45 9.72
CA VAL A 77 -4.95 -4.84 9.99
C VAL A 77 -4.27 -5.45 11.22
N TYR A 78 -3.10 -4.94 11.62
CA TYR A 78 -2.43 -5.30 12.88
C TYR A 78 -3.23 -4.90 14.14
N LYS A 79 -4.28 -4.08 14.01
CA LYS A 79 -5.23 -3.78 15.10
C LYS A 79 -6.34 -4.83 15.24
N GLN A 80 -6.41 -5.82 14.36
CA GLN A 80 -7.28 -6.98 14.55
C GLN A 80 -6.63 -7.90 15.59
N ILE A 81 -7.39 -8.35 16.58
CA ILE A 81 -6.86 -9.15 17.69
C ILE A 81 -6.27 -10.47 17.17
N GLU A 82 -6.90 -11.03 16.14
CA GLU A 82 -6.53 -12.28 15.50
C GLU A 82 -5.26 -12.17 14.65
N VAL A 83 -4.86 -10.95 14.28
CA VAL A 83 -3.64 -10.68 13.50
C VAL A 83 -2.52 -10.22 14.43
N GLY A 84 -2.78 -9.19 15.23
CA GLY A 84 -1.76 -8.51 16.04
C GLY A 84 -0.63 -7.91 15.22
N GLU A 85 0.32 -7.28 15.90
CA GLU A 85 1.54 -6.79 15.24
C GLU A 85 2.42 -7.96 14.77
N GLU A 86 2.53 -9.02 15.56
CA GLU A 86 3.36 -10.18 15.22
C GLU A 86 2.90 -10.88 13.94
N GLY A 87 1.59 -11.14 13.79
CA GLY A 87 1.06 -11.77 12.60
C GLY A 87 1.18 -10.88 11.36
N TYR A 88 1.04 -9.56 11.54
CA TYR A 88 1.30 -8.59 10.48
C TYR A 88 2.77 -8.63 10.03
N ASP A 89 3.70 -8.60 10.97
CA ASP A 89 5.14 -8.53 10.68
C ASP A 89 5.63 -9.80 9.98
N LYS A 90 5.14 -10.97 10.39
CA LYS A 90 5.39 -12.24 9.68
C LYS A 90 4.87 -12.18 8.24
N GLY A 91 3.67 -11.65 8.03
CA GLY A 91 3.12 -11.47 6.69
C GLY A 91 3.92 -10.47 5.84
N ALA A 92 4.41 -9.40 6.46
CA ALA A 92 5.27 -8.42 5.81
C ALA A 92 6.62 -9.04 5.40
N GLU A 93 7.22 -9.87 6.25
CA GLU A 93 8.45 -10.62 5.94
C GLU A 93 8.24 -11.55 4.74
N MET A 94 7.17 -12.34 4.73
CA MET A 94 6.82 -13.20 3.59
C MET A 94 6.68 -12.41 2.28
N LEU A 95 6.09 -11.21 2.34
CA LEU A 95 5.95 -10.32 1.19
C LEU A 95 7.32 -9.79 0.73
N TYR A 96 8.18 -9.38 1.66
CA TYR A 96 9.54 -8.96 1.36
C TYR A 96 10.35 -10.08 0.71
N ASP A 97 10.28 -11.30 1.24
CA ASP A 97 11.00 -12.45 0.70
C ASP A 97 10.54 -12.81 -0.71
N PHE A 98 9.23 -12.69 -0.98
CA PHE A 98 8.70 -12.82 -2.33
C PHE A 98 9.34 -11.80 -3.28
N PHE A 99 9.34 -10.50 -2.93
CA PHE A 99 9.96 -9.49 -3.81
C PHE A 99 11.47 -9.64 -3.92
N LYS A 100 12.18 -10.02 -2.85
CA LYS A 100 13.62 -10.31 -2.90
C LYS A 100 13.95 -11.44 -3.85
N LYS A 101 13.09 -12.46 -3.91
CA LYS A 101 13.23 -13.58 -4.83
C LYS A 101 12.90 -13.18 -6.27
N GLU A 102 11.79 -12.45 -6.48
CA GLU A 102 11.25 -12.20 -7.82
C GLU A 102 11.84 -10.98 -8.52
N LEU A 103 12.25 -9.93 -7.81
CA LEU A 103 12.74 -8.70 -8.46
C LEU A 103 14.08 -8.81 -9.20
N PRO A 104 15.08 -9.60 -8.74
CA PRO A 104 16.39 -9.66 -9.38
C PRO A 104 16.36 -10.04 -10.86
N GLN A 105 15.39 -10.88 -11.28
CA GLN A 105 15.26 -11.30 -12.68
C GLN A 105 14.96 -10.13 -13.65
N TYR A 106 14.46 -9.01 -13.13
CA TYR A 106 14.14 -7.83 -13.92
C TYR A 106 15.31 -6.83 -14.03
N LEU A 107 16.45 -7.05 -13.35
CA LEU A 107 17.62 -6.16 -13.38
C LEU A 107 18.44 -6.29 -14.68
N THR A 108 17.79 -6.20 -15.83
CA THR A 108 18.44 -6.31 -17.14
C THR A 108 19.07 -4.99 -17.60
N PRO A 109 20.00 -5.01 -18.57
CA PRO A 109 20.60 -3.79 -19.13
C PRO A 109 19.58 -2.82 -19.76
N GLU A 110 18.46 -3.34 -20.25
CA GLU A 110 17.40 -2.57 -20.93
C GLU A 110 16.43 -1.93 -19.93
N LEU A 111 16.48 -2.31 -18.66
CA LEU A 111 15.65 -1.71 -17.63
C LEU A 111 15.96 -0.22 -17.48
N LEU A 112 14.91 0.61 -17.52
CA LEU A 112 15.05 2.04 -17.31
C LEU A 112 15.77 2.34 -15.98
N PRO A 113 16.67 3.36 -15.93
CA PRO A 113 17.42 3.68 -14.70
C PRO A 113 16.53 3.93 -13.48
N LEU A 114 15.33 4.51 -13.67
CA LEU A 114 14.36 4.69 -12.58
C LEU A 114 13.83 3.34 -12.05
N GLY A 115 13.53 2.40 -12.95
CA GLY A 115 13.08 1.06 -12.56
C GLY A 115 14.14 0.32 -11.76
N ARG A 116 15.41 0.41 -12.19
CA ARG A 116 16.55 -0.14 -11.46
C ARG A 116 16.66 0.44 -10.04
N LYS A 117 16.59 1.77 -9.90
CA LYS A 117 16.57 2.45 -8.60
C LYS A 117 15.45 1.98 -7.68
N ILE A 118 14.23 1.79 -8.23
CA ILE A 118 13.08 1.31 -7.45
C ILE A 118 13.32 -0.12 -6.94
N ILE A 119 13.83 -1.02 -7.80
CA ILE A 119 14.15 -2.39 -7.42
C ILE A 119 15.24 -2.42 -6.36
N GLU A 120 16.34 -1.70 -6.57
CA GLU A 120 17.45 -1.63 -5.62
C GLU A 120 17.01 -1.05 -4.28
N ALA A 121 16.17 0.00 -4.26
CA ALA A 121 15.60 0.55 -3.03
C ALA A 121 14.76 -0.49 -2.27
N CYS A 122 13.94 -1.27 -2.98
CA CYS A 122 13.16 -2.36 -2.40
C CYS A 122 14.07 -3.45 -1.79
N LEU A 123 15.10 -3.89 -2.52
CA LEU A 123 16.03 -4.94 -2.08
C LEU A 123 16.90 -4.50 -0.90
N ASN A 124 17.21 -3.21 -0.81
CA ASN A 124 17.98 -2.61 0.28
C ASN A 124 17.13 -2.25 1.52
N GLY A 125 15.82 -2.52 1.50
CA GLY A 125 14.94 -2.23 2.64
C GLY A 125 14.75 -0.72 2.90
N ALA A 126 14.74 0.10 1.85
CA ALA A 126 14.53 1.54 1.98
C ALA A 126 13.19 1.86 2.67
N SER A 127 13.19 2.93 3.48
CA SER A 127 11.97 3.47 4.08
C SER A 127 11.21 4.36 3.08
N VAL A 128 9.97 4.70 3.42
CA VAL A 128 9.11 5.58 2.60
C VAL A 128 9.36 7.07 2.85
N GLU A 129 10.25 7.39 3.79
CA GLU A 129 10.61 8.76 4.11
C GLU A 129 11.51 9.35 3.01
N PRO A 130 11.25 10.57 2.54
CA PRO A 130 12.19 11.26 1.68
C PRO A 130 13.48 11.54 2.47
N VAL A 131 14.64 11.29 1.85
CA VAL A 131 15.91 11.81 2.36
C VAL A 131 15.79 13.33 2.38
N SER A 132 15.81 13.91 3.59
CA SER A 132 15.72 15.35 3.85
C SER A 132 16.89 16.12 3.23
#